data_AF-A0A9D1STI9-F1
#
_entry.id   AF-A0A9D1STI9-F1
#
_cell.length_a   1.000
_cell.length_b   1.000
_cell.length_c   1.000
_cell.angle_alpha   90.00
_cell.angle_beta   90.00
_cell.angle_gamma   90.00
#
_symmetry.space_group_name_H-M   'P 1'
#
loop_
_entity.id
_entity.type
_entity.pdbx_description
1 polymer ?
#
loop_
_entity_poly.entity_id
_entity_poly.type
_entity_poly.pdbx_seq_one_letter_code
_entity_poly.pdbx_strand_id
1 'polypeptide(L)'
;MYRCVLKGVEKLHQYEELIKVFLPKGEYEIWSESPEETGSDAEADDDDSLFLANFDGDRDRLRRSLYESLARYTGKRPRWGTLTGIRPVKLAGEIYDSCGSMEDVENILSDRYLVDESKVRLTVETLRYQRQIIGRPPEKSVSVYIGIPFCPTRCLYCSFTSNQVSDDEVERYLEALYREIDYCGENLRRRGLSIESMYIGGGTPTSLDESQLEKLLDRIEASFGLKGIGEFTVEAGRPDTFTEKKLKIIKEAGAG
;
A
#
# COMPACT_ATOMS: atom_id res chain seq x y z
N MET A 1 -22.65 -23.70 6.00
CA MET A 1 -21.50 -22.93 5.50
C MET A 1 -22.01 -22.12 4.32
N TYR A 2 -21.83 -20.81 4.31
CA TYR A 2 -22.39 -19.92 3.30
C TYR A 2 -21.67 -20.07 1.97
N ARG A 3 -22.41 -20.33 0.90
CA ARG A 3 -21.83 -20.49 -0.44
C ARG A 3 -21.96 -19.17 -1.22
N CYS A 4 -20.82 -18.60 -1.64
CA CYS A 4 -20.77 -17.46 -2.54
C CYS A 4 -20.25 -17.93 -3.91
N VAL A 5 -21.10 -17.90 -4.93
CA VAL A 5 -20.77 -18.37 -6.29
C VAL A 5 -20.61 -17.15 -7.22
N LEU A 6 -19.40 -16.96 -7.73
CA LEU A 6 -19.01 -15.86 -8.62
C LEU A 6 -18.58 -16.42 -9.98
N LYS A 7 -19.53 -16.55 -10.92
CA LYS A 7 -19.25 -17.15 -12.22
C LYS A 7 -18.44 -16.22 -13.11
N GLY A 8 -17.45 -16.74 -13.84
CA GLY A 8 -16.60 -15.97 -14.75
C GLY A 8 -15.57 -15.05 -14.07
N VAL A 9 -15.29 -15.24 -12.77
CA VAL A 9 -14.27 -14.48 -12.04
C VAL A 9 -12.97 -15.28 -11.93
N GLU A 10 -11.88 -14.76 -12.51
CA GLU A 10 -10.55 -15.39 -12.43
C GLU A 10 -9.86 -15.18 -11.06
N LYS A 11 -10.06 -14.03 -10.43
CA LYS A 11 -9.33 -13.61 -9.21
C LYS A 11 -10.25 -13.52 -7.99
N LEU A 12 -10.72 -14.67 -7.50
CA LEU A 12 -11.64 -14.76 -6.36
C LEU A 12 -11.16 -14.09 -5.08
N HIS A 13 -9.85 -14.10 -4.79
CA HIS A 13 -9.26 -13.48 -3.59
C HIS A 13 -9.59 -11.98 -3.44
N GLN A 14 -9.88 -11.27 -4.54
CA GLN A 14 -10.22 -9.85 -4.52
C GLN A 14 -11.60 -9.56 -3.92
N TYR A 15 -12.45 -10.58 -3.81
CA TYR A 15 -13.79 -10.52 -3.23
C TYR A 15 -13.81 -11.13 -1.83
N GLU A 16 -12.84 -12.00 -1.51
CA GLU A 16 -12.69 -12.60 -0.19
C GLU A 16 -12.51 -11.55 0.92
N GLU A 17 -11.70 -10.50 0.66
CA GLU A 17 -11.50 -9.41 1.63
C GLU A 17 -12.78 -8.65 1.95
N LEU A 18 -13.73 -8.57 1.02
CA LEU A 18 -15.04 -7.99 1.28
C LEU A 18 -15.90 -8.94 2.12
N ILE A 19 -15.94 -10.23 1.78
CA ILE A 19 -16.72 -11.24 2.50
C ILE A 19 -16.28 -11.39 3.96
N LYS A 20 -14.95 -11.38 4.22
CA LYS A 20 -14.35 -11.47 5.57
C LYS A 20 -14.84 -10.38 6.53
N VAL A 21 -15.28 -9.23 6.01
CA VAL A 21 -15.82 -8.14 6.85
C VAL A 21 -17.21 -8.47 7.37
N PHE A 22 -17.98 -9.28 6.64
CA PHE A 22 -19.33 -9.68 7.01
C PHE A 22 -19.34 -11.00 7.80
N LEU A 23 -18.57 -11.98 7.32
CA LEU A 23 -18.57 -13.37 7.77
C LEU A 23 -17.18 -13.79 8.27
N PRO A 24 -17.06 -14.44 9.45
CA PRO A 24 -15.81 -15.02 9.92
C PRO A 24 -15.22 -16.05 8.95
N LYS A 25 -13.89 -16.17 8.97
CA LYS A 25 -13.19 -17.21 8.20
C LYS A 25 -13.63 -18.60 8.67
N GLY A 26 -14.07 -19.44 7.74
CA GLY A 26 -14.58 -20.79 8.01
C GLY A 26 -16.11 -20.90 8.01
N GLU A 27 -16.84 -19.78 7.97
CA GLU A 27 -18.30 -19.79 7.82
C GLU A 27 -18.76 -19.73 6.36
N TYR A 28 -17.85 -19.47 5.40
CA TYR A 28 -18.18 -19.30 3.98
C TYR A 28 -17.20 -20.04 3.05
N GLU A 29 -17.66 -20.31 1.84
CA GLU A 29 -16.86 -20.78 0.70
C GLU A 29 -17.11 -19.91 -0.53
N ILE A 30 -16.08 -19.71 -1.35
CA ILE A 30 -16.16 -18.95 -2.60
C ILE A 30 -15.88 -19.88 -3.76
N TRP A 31 -16.80 -19.93 -4.72
CA TRP A 31 -16.73 -20.78 -5.90
C TRP A 31 -16.70 -19.91 -7.17
N SER A 32 -15.93 -20.33 -8.17
CA SER A 32 -15.98 -19.78 -9.53
C SER A 32 -16.41 -20.89 -10.48
N GLU A 33 -17.45 -20.65 -11.27
CA GLU A 33 -17.90 -21.54 -12.33
C GLU A 33 -17.62 -20.89 -13.69
N SER A 34 -17.19 -21.70 -14.66
CA SER A 34 -16.96 -21.24 -16.04
C SER A 34 -18.29 -21.00 -16.76
N PRO A 35 -18.40 -19.96 -17.62
CA PRO A 35 -19.64 -19.67 -18.37
C PRO A 35 -20.14 -20.86 -19.23
N GLU A 36 -19.22 -21.73 -19.66
CA GLU A 36 -19.46 -22.82 -20.61
C GLU A 36 -20.13 -24.08 -20.02
N GLU A 37 -20.30 -24.17 -18.69
CA GLU A 37 -21.04 -25.26 -18.04
C GLU A 37 -22.56 -25.03 -17.99
N THR A 38 -23.09 -24.08 -18.78
CA THR A 38 -24.53 -23.86 -18.91
C THR A 38 -25.12 -24.67 -20.06
N GLY A 39 -25.21 -25.99 -19.86
CA GLY A 39 -26.12 -26.84 -20.61
C GLY A 39 -27.53 -26.76 -20.01
N SER A 40 -28.46 -26.17 -20.77
CA SER A 40 -29.94 -26.25 -20.65
C SER A 40 -30.59 -25.91 -19.31
N ASP A 41 -31.46 -24.89 -19.33
CA ASP A 41 -32.69 -24.81 -18.53
C ASP A 41 -32.61 -25.28 -17.06
N ALA A 42 -31.63 -24.78 -16.32
CA ALA A 42 -31.66 -24.84 -14.87
C ALA A 42 -32.07 -23.46 -14.34
N GLU A 43 -33.38 -23.26 -14.19
CA GLU A 43 -33.90 -22.57 -13.02
C GLU A 43 -33.34 -23.30 -11.79
N ALA A 44 -32.09 -23.01 -11.42
CA ALA A 44 -31.52 -23.46 -10.17
C ALA A 44 -32.10 -22.56 -9.09
N ASP A 45 -33.25 -22.96 -8.56
CA ASP A 45 -33.58 -22.75 -7.15
C ASP A 45 -32.44 -23.42 -6.33
N ASP A 46 -31.30 -22.77 -6.22
CA ASP A 46 -30.21 -23.16 -5.32
C ASP A 46 -30.41 -22.39 -4.00
N ASP A 47 -31.42 -22.81 -3.24
CA ASP A 47 -31.89 -22.26 -1.95
C ASP A 47 -30.76 -22.25 -0.87
N ASP A 48 -29.62 -22.88 -1.16
CA ASP A 48 -28.45 -22.97 -0.28
C ASP A 48 -27.33 -21.94 -0.58
N SER A 49 -27.46 -21.13 -1.64
CA SER A 49 -26.44 -20.13 -2.00
C SER A 49 -26.74 -18.74 -1.40
N LEU A 50 -25.77 -18.17 -0.68
CA LEU A 50 -25.91 -16.83 -0.08
C LEU A 50 -25.76 -15.72 -1.13
N PHE A 51 -25.01 -15.99 -2.20
CA PHE A 51 -24.84 -15.07 -3.31
C PHE A 51 -24.49 -15.81 -4.59
N LEU A 52 -25.19 -15.49 -5.68
CA LEU A 52 -24.95 -15.99 -7.03
C LEU A 52 -24.91 -14.82 -8.00
N ALA A 53 -23.80 -14.64 -8.71
CA ALA A 53 -23.69 -13.61 -9.74
C ALA A 53 -22.77 -14.01 -10.89
N ASN A 54 -23.12 -13.56 -12.10
CA ASN A 54 -22.30 -13.69 -13.30
C ASN A 54 -21.46 -12.42 -13.49
N PHE A 55 -20.15 -12.58 -13.70
CA PHE A 55 -19.27 -11.46 -13.98
C PHE A 55 -19.48 -10.94 -15.41
N ASP A 56 -19.85 -9.66 -15.53
CA ASP A 56 -20.14 -8.98 -16.79
C ASP A 56 -19.00 -8.05 -17.25
N GLY A 57 -17.84 -8.13 -16.61
CA GLY A 57 -16.70 -7.23 -16.84
C GLY A 57 -16.65 -6.02 -15.90
N ASP A 58 -17.73 -5.71 -15.17
CA ASP A 58 -17.79 -4.59 -14.23
C ASP A 58 -17.55 -5.07 -12.78
N ARG A 59 -16.29 -4.94 -12.35
CA ARG A 59 -15.88 -5.36 -10.99
C ARG A 59 -16.58 -4.57 -9.89
N ASP A 60 -16.85 -3.29 -10.09
CA ASP A 60 -17.45 -2.44 -9.05
C ASP A 60 -18.94 -2.76 -8.89
N ARG A 61 -19.64 -3.07 -9.99
CA ARG A 61 -21.00 -3.59 -9.94
C ARG A 61 -21.05 -4.91 -9.17
N LEU A 62 -20.19 -5.88 -9.50
CA LEU A 62 -20.16 -7.16 -8.80
C LEU A 62 -19.89 -6.99 -7.30
N ARG A 63 -18.94 -6.11 -6.92
CA ARG A 63 -18.67 -5.79 -5.51
C ARG A 63 -19.86 -5.17 -4.79
N ARG A 64 -20.59 -4.25 -5.44
CA ARG A 64 -21.80 -3.65 -4.86
C ARG A 64 -22.90 -4.68 -4.62
N SER A 65 -23.19 -5.51 -5.62
CA SER A 65 -24.19 -6.58 -5.48
C SER A 65 -23.81 -7.56 -4.37
N LEU A 66 -22.53 -7.94 -4.29
CA LEU A 66 -22.03 -8.80 -3.21
C LEU A 66 -22.19 -8.13 -1.83
N TYR A 67 -21.81 -6.86 -1.70
CA TYR A 67 -21.97 -6.08 -0.46
C TYR A 67 -23.44 -6.02 -0.01
N GLU A 68 -24.36 -5.70 -0.91
CA GLU A 68 -25.78 -5.57 -0.58
C GLU A 68 -26.41 -6.89 -0.14
N SER A 69 -26.06 -7.99 -0.81
CA SER A 69 -26.53 -9.33 -0.44
C SER A 69 -26.00 -9.76 0.93
N LEU A 70 -24.70 -9.58 1.18
CA LEU A 70 -24.10 -9.87 2.50
C LEU A 70 -24.69 -8.98 3.60
N ALA A 71 -24.94 -7.70 3.31
CA ALA A 71 -25.54 -6.77 4.26
C ALA A 71 -26.99 -7.16 4.60
N ARG A 72 -27.77 -7.59 3.61
CA ARG A 72 -29.13 -8.09 3.81
C ARG A 72 -29.14 -9.35 4.67
N TYR A 73 -28.22 -10.28 4.40
CA TYR A 73 -28.16 -11.55 5.10
C TYR A 73 -27.67 -11.41 6.55
N THR A 74 -26.59 -10.67 6.76
CA THR A 74 -25.96 -10.55 8.08
C THR A 74 -26.55 -9.44 8.95
N GLY A 75 -27.35 -8.54 8.37
CA GLY A 75 -27.82 -7.32 9.02
C GLY A 75 -26.74 -6.27 9.29
N LYS A 76 -25.48 -6.53 8.90
CA LYS A 76 -24.35 -5.61 9.08
C LYS A 76 -24.25 -4.66 7.89
N ARG A 77 -23.84 -3.40 8.14
CA ARG A 77 -23.46 -2.44 7.10
C ARG A 77 -22.11 -1.82 7.42
N PRO A 78 -20.99 -2.43 6.98
CA PRO A 78 -19.66 -1.88 7.18
C PRO A 78 -19.53 -0.47 6.58
N ARG A 79 -19.07 0.49 7.36
CA ARG A 79 -19.08 1.92 6.99
C ARG A 79 -18.20 2.28 5.79
N TRP A 80 -17.27 1.42 5.40
CA TRP A 80 -16.40 1.63 4.23
C TRP A 80 -16.99 1.06 2.94
N GLY A 81 -18.22 0.53 2.96
CA GLY A 81 -18.85 -0.01 1.77
C GLY A 81 -18.01 -1.12 1.13
N THR A 82 -17.78 -1.01 -0.18
CA THR A 82 -16.95 -1.94 -0.94
C THR A 82 -15.44 -1.64 -0.86
N LEU A 83 -15.01 -0.59 -0.15
CA LEU A 83 -13.59 -0.17 -0.06
C LEU A 83 -12.82 -0.92 1.04
N THR A 84 -12.86 -2.25 1.03
CA THR A 84 -12.11 -3.08 1.99
C THR A 84 -10.66 -3.24 1.54
N GLY A 85 -9.70 -2.92 2.41
CA GLY A 85 -8.27 -2.97 2.10
C GLY A 85 -7.77 -1.90 1.11
N ILE A 86 -8.63 -0.94 0.74
CA ILE A 86 -8.28 0.18 -0.14
C ILE A 86 -7.87 1.39 0.70
N ARG A 87 -6.91 2.20 0.23
CA ARG A 87 -6.57 3.50 0.83
C ARG A 87 -7.54 4.58 0.32
N PRO A 88 -8.60 4.93 1.07
CA PRO A 88 -9.75 5.68 0.53
C PRO A 88 -9.36 7.08 0.06
N VAL A 89 -8.46 7.76 0.76
CA VAL A 89 -8.02 9.12 0.40
C VAL A 89 -7.24 9.15 -0.92
N LYS A 90 -6.49 8.08 -1.23
CA LYS A 90 -5.78 7.97 -2.52
C LYS A 90 -6.78 7.85 -3.68
N LEU A 91 -7.75 6.95 -3.55
CA LEU A 91 -8.83 6.79 -4.53
C LEU A 91 -9.62 8.09 -4.72
N ALA A 92 -9.97 8.77 -3.61
CA ALA A 92 -10.64 10.06 -3.66
C ALA A 92 -9.82 11.13 -4.42
N GLY A 93 -8.50 11.14 -4.22
CA GLY A 93 -7.58 12.01 -4.97
C GLY A 93 -7.56 11.70 -6.47
N GLU A 94 -7.51 10.43 -6.86
CA GLU A 94 -7.56 10.00 -8.26
C GLU A 94 -8.89 10.38 -8.93
N ILE A 95 -10.02 10.18 -8.23
CA ILE A 95 -11.34 10.62 -8.69
C ILE A 95 -11.34 12.14 -8.88
N TYR A 96 -10.87 12.90 -7.87
CA TYR A 96 -10.80 14.36 -7.96
C TYR A 96 -9.93 14.84 -9.13
N ASP A 97 -8.77 14.23 -9.36
CA ASP A 97 -7.91 14.62 -10.48
C ASP A 97 -8.54 14.30 -11.84
N SER A 98 -9.53 13.40 -11.91
CA SER A 98 -10.31 13.10 -13.12
C SER A 98 -11.52 14.01 -13.35
N CYS A 99 -12.25 14.40 -12.30
CA CYS A 99 -13.50 15.19 -12.42
C CYS A 99 -13.36 16.66 -12.00
N GLY A 100 -12.39 16.99 -11.16
CA GLY A 100 -12.14 18.35 -10.65
C GLY A 100 -13.13 18.85 -9.59
N SER A 101 -14.03 18.01 -9.08
CA SER A 101 -15.11 18.40 -8.15
C SER A 101 -15.10 17.55 -6.89
N MET A 102 -15.10 18.19 -5.71
CA MET A 102 -15.24 17.49 -4.42
C MET A 102 -16.64 16.89 -4.25
N GLU A 103 -17.67 17.55 -4.79
CA GLU A 103 -19.04 17.04 -4.76
C GLU A 103 -19.16 15.74 -5.55
N ASP A 104 -18.53 15.67 -6.72
CA ASP A 104 -18.49 14.43 -7.52
C ASP A 104 -17.74 13.32 -6.79
N VAL A 105 -16.68 13.64 -6.05
CA VAL A 105 -15.97 12.67 -5.21
C VAL A 105 -16.91 12.13 -4.11
N GLU A 106 -17.67 12.99 -3.43
CA GLU A 106 -18.65 12.59 -2.42
C GLU A 106 -19.72 11.66 -3.00
N ASN A 107 -20.30 12.04 -4.15
CA ASN A 107 -21.31 11.26 -4.84
C ASN A 107 -20.77 9.91 -5.30
N ILE A 108 -19.58 9.86 -5.90
CA ILE A 108 -18.97 8.61 -6.37
C ILE A 108 -18.64 7.69 -5.18
N LEU A 109 -18.08 8.21 -4.08
CA LEU A 109 -17.80 7.39 -2.90
C LEU A 109 -19.09 6.82 -2.28
N SER A 110 -20.16 7.61 -2.24
CA SER A 110 -21.46 7.19 -1.72
C SER A 110 -22.14 6.17 -2.63
N ASP A 111 -22.31 6.49 -3.91
CA ASP A 111 -23.19 5.74 -4.82
C ASP A 111 -22.49 4.53 -5.46
N ARG A 112 -21.23 4.70 -5.84
CA ARG A 112 -20.47 3.65 -6.52
C ARG A 112 -19.79 2.70 -5.54
N TYR A 113 -19.35 3.22 -4.39
CA TYR A 113 -18.59 2.43 -3.42
C TYR A 113 -19.34 2.17 -2.12
N LEU A 114 -20.58 2.67 -1.98
CA LEU A 114 -21.46 2.42 -0.83
C LEU A 114 -20.83 2.84 0.52
N VAL A 115 -19.96 3.86 0.49
CA VAL A 115 -19.28 4.37 1.67
C VAL A 115 -20.27 5.18 2.50
N ASP A 116 -20.31 4.94 3.81
CA ASP A 116 -21.16 5.68 4.75
C ASP A 116 -20.84 7.18 4.73
N GLU A 117 -21.87 8.02 4.85
CA GLU A 117 -21.78 9.48 4.76
C GLU A 117 -20.67 10.06 5.67
N SER A 118 -20.54 9.54 6.90
CA SER A 118 -19.49 10.02 7.82
C SER A 118 -18.07 9.73 7.32
N LYS A 119 -17.89 8.62 6.60
CA LYS A 119 -16.60 8.19 6.05
C LYS A 119 -16.30 8.91 4.74
N VAL A 120 -17.33 9.19 3.94
CA VAL A 120 -17.22 10.09 2.78
C VAL A 120 -16.74 11.47 3.24
N ARG A 121 -17.44 12.08 4.20
CA ARG A 121 -17.07 13.39 4.77
C ARG A 121 -15.64 13.40 5.30
N LEU A 122 -15.27 12.41 6.10
CA LEU A 122 -13.90 12.28 6.63
C LEU A 122 -12.86 12.18 5.51
N THR A 123 -13.15 11.39 4.47
CA THR A 123 -12.24 11.18 3.34
C THR A 123 -12.03 12.46 2.56
N VAL A 124 -13.12 13.20 2.26
CA VAL A 124 -13.07 14.45 1.50
C VAL A 124 -12.46 15.58 2.32
N GLU A 125 -12.74 15.67 3.61
CA GLU A 125 -12.06 16.61 4.51
C GLU A 125 -10.56 16.34 4.56
N THR A 126 -10.17 15.08 4.70
CA THR A 126 -8.75 14.67 4.68
C THR A 126 -8.10 15.00 3.34
N LEU A 127 -8.77 14.72 2.22
CA LEU A 127 -8.28 15.05 0.88
C LEU A 127 -8.10 16.56 0.73
N ARG A 128 -9.08 17.36 1.17
CA ARG A 128 -9.03 18.82 1.11
C ARG A 128 -7.82 19.36 1.89
N TYR A 129 -7.63 18.87 3.12
CA TYR A 129 -6.49 19.25 3.95
C TYR A 129 -5.16 18.83 3.31
N GLN A 130 -5.06 17.60 2.81
CA GLN A 130 -3.87 17.12 2.12
C GLN A 130 -3.54 17.96 0.89
N ARG A 131 -4.51 18.32 0.06
CA ARG A 131 -4.26 19.14 -1.14
C ARG A 131 -3.87 20.59 -0.83
N GLN A 132 -4.16 21.09 0.37
CA GLN A 132 -3.69 22.41 0.82
C GLN A 132 -2.21 22.41 1.22
N ILE A 133 -1.68 21.25 1.63
CA ILE A 133 -0.34 21.13 2.23
C ILE A 133 0.62 20.41 1.28
N ILE A 134 0.14 19.34 0.66
CA ILE A 134 0.90 18.46 -0.21
C ILE A 134 0.75 18.98 -1.65
N GLY A 135 1.85 19.45 -2.21
CA GLY A 135 1.94 19.82 -3.62
C GLY A 135 1.86 18.60 -4.54
N ARG A 136 1.73 18.86 -5.84
CA ARG A 136 1.96 17.80 -6.83
C ARG A 136 3.47 17.50 -6.90
N PRO A 137 3.86 16.21 -6.96
CA PRO A 137 5.25 15.87 -7.21
C PRO A 137 5.72 16.51 -8.52
N PRO A 138 6.98 16.94 -8.64
CA PRO A 138 7.52 17.43 -9.90
C PRO A 138 7.31 16.42 -11.02
N GLU A 139 7.13 16.89 -12.26
CA GLU A 139 7.07 15.97 -13.38
C GLU A 139 8.38 15.16 -13.47
N LYS A 140 8.25 13.86 -13.76
CA LYS A 140 9.37 12.92 -13.85
C LYS A 140 10.18 12.80 -12.55
N SER A 141 9.57 13.02 -11.39
CA SER A 141 10.18 12.68 -10.10
C SER A 141 9.85 11.26 -9.65
N VAL A 142 10.68 10.71 -8.76
CA VAL A 142 10.42 9.48 -8.01
C VAL A 142 10.89 9.61 -6.57
N SER A 143 10.23 8.88 -5.67
CA SER A 143 10.69 8.66 -4.30
C SER A 143 11.52 7.37 -4.22
N VAL A 144 12.57 7.36 -3.41
CA VAL A 144 13.43 6.18 -3.19
C VAL A 144 13.39 5.76 -1.73
N TYR A 145 13.19 4.47 -1.50
CA TYR A 145 13.25 3.84 -0.18
C TYR A 145 14.38 2.82 -0.15
N ILE A 146 15.23 2.90 0.87
CA ILE A 146 16.31 1.94 1.15
C ILE A 146 16.03 1.27 2.49
N GLY A 147 15.86 -0.04 2.50
CA GLY A 147 15.54 -0.80 3.70
C GLY A 147 16.77 -1.46 4.32
N ILE A 148 17.24 -0.99 5.47
CA ILE A 148 18.31 -1.61 6.27
C ILE A 148 17.69 -2.60 7.25
N PRO A 149 17.75 -3.93 7.02
CA PRO A 149 16.91 -4.91 7.70
C PRO A 149 17.52 -5.42 9.03
N PHE A 150 18.38 -4.63 9.67
CA PHE A 150 19.16 -5.03 10.84
C PHE A 150 18.72 -4.30 12.09
N CYS A 151 18.71 -5.03 13.21
CA CYS A 151 18.51 -4.45 14.55
C CYS A 151 19.46 -5.14 15.54
N PRO A 152 19.97 -4.42 16.56
CA PRO A 152 20.76 -5.04 17.63
C PRO A 152 19.97 -6.13 18.38
N THR A 153 18.67 -5.88 18.61
CA THR A 153 17.74 -6.82 19.24
C THR A 153 16.34 -6.70 18.64
N ARG A 154 15.55 -7.76 18.74
CA ARG A 154 14.14 -7.75 18.32
C ARG A 154 13.22 -7.24 19.42
N CYS A 155 12.48 -6.16 19.16
CA CYS A 155 11.45 -5.68 20.08
C CYS A 155 10.21 -6.61 20.06
N LEU A 156 9.59 -6.86 21.22
CA LEU A 156 8.42 -7.74 21.34
C LEU A 156 7.21 -7.27 20.53
N TYR A 157 7.08 -5.96 20.33
CA TYR A 157 6.00 -5.35 19.56
C TYR A 157 6.34 -5.16 18.07
N CYS A 158 7.53 -5.54 17.63
CA CYS A 158 8.00 -5.23 16.28
C CYS A 158 7.32 -6.12 15.22
N SER A 159 6.61 -5.48 14.29
CA SER A 159 6.04 -6.09 13.09
C SER A 159 6.91 -5.94 11.84
N PHE A 160 8.08 -5.28 11.96
CA PHE A 160 8.99 -5.01 10.84
C PHE A 160 10.11 -6.04 10.75
N THR A 161 10.80 -6.05 9.61
CA THR A 161 12.00 -6.88 9.41
C THR A 161 13.09 -6.45 10.39
N SER A 162 13.52 -7.38 11.25
CA SER A 162 14.45 -7.11 12.33
C SER A 162 15.39 -8.30 12.50
N ASN A 163 16.48 -8.31 11.71
CA ASN A 163 17.45 -9.40 11.71
C ASN A 163 18.63 -9.07 12.65
N GLN A 164 19.02 -10.05 13.47
CA GLN A 164 20.23 -10.03 14.27
C GLN A 164 21.25 -10.91 13.56
N VAL A 165 22.27 -10.30 12.94
CA VAL A 165 23.28 -10.99 12.13
C VAL A 165 24.68 -10.55 12.53
N SER A 166 25.70 -11.27 12.06
CA SER A 166 27.10 -10.86 12.23
C SER A 166 27.46 -9.69 11.31
N ASP A 167 28.54 -8.98 11.65
CA ASP A 167 29.05 -7.87 10.84
C ASP A 167 29.41 -8.31 9.41
N ASP A 168 29.90 -9.54 9.22
CA ASP A 168 30.18 -10.10 7.88
C ASP A 168 28.92 -10.20 7.00
N GLU A 169 27.77 -10.54 7.60
CA GLU A 169 26.49 -10.61 6.87
C GLU A 169 25.95 -9.20 6.57
N VAL A 170 26.20 -8.21 7.45
CA VAL A 170 25.90 -6.80 7.19
C VAL A 170 26.72 -6.31 5.99
N GLU A 171 28.03 -6.57 5.97
CA GLU A 171 28.90 -6.14 4.87
C GLU A 171 28.50 -6.81 3.55
N ARG A 172 28.18 -8.11 3.57
CA ARG A 172 27.71 -8.83 2.37
C ARG A 172 26.40 -8.26 1.84
N TYR A 173 25.50 -7.83 2.72
CA TYR A 173 24.28 -7.14 2.33
C TYR A 173 24.57 -5.77 1.72
N LEU A 174 25.44 -4.96 2.35
CA LEU A 174 25.79 -3.63 1.86
C LEU A 174 26.44 -3.70 0.47
N GLU A 175 27.33 -4.66 0.22
CA GLU A 175 27.92 -4.87 -1.10
C GLU A 175 26.89 -5.19 -2.19
N ALA A 176 25.85 -5.96 -1.86
CA ALA A 176 24.75 -6.22 -2.77
C ALA A 176 23.89 -4.96 -2.98
N LEU A 177 23.58 -4.25 -1.90
CA LEU A 177 22.81 -3.00 -1.93
C LEU A 177 23.50 -1.92 -2.77
N TYR A 178 24.82 -1.78 -2.68
CA TYR A 178 25.58 -0.80 -3.47
C TYR A 178 25.42 -1.04 -4.97
N ARG A 179 25.47 -2.30 -5.41
CA ARG A 179 25.25 -2.67 -6.82
C ARG A 179 23.83 -2.34 -7.28
N GLU A 180 22.84 -2.55 -6.40
CA GLU A 180 21.44 -2.20 -6.69
C GLU A 180 21.25 -0.68 -6.76
N ILE A 181 21.86 0.08 -5.86
CA ILE A 181 21.86 1.56 -5.85
C ILE A 181 22.45 2.09 -7.16
N ASP A 182 23.59 1.58 -7.61
CA ASP A 182 24.21 2.00 -8.88
C ASP A 182 23.30 1.74 -10.06
N TYR A 183 22.78 0.51 -10.13
CA TYR A 183 21.92 0.07 -11.21
C TYR A 183 20.66 0.93 -11.28
N CYS A 184 20.03 1.19 -10.13
CA CYS A 184 18.86 2.06 -10.04
C CYS A 184 19.20 3.50 -10.46
N GLY A 185 20.28 4.08 -9.92
CA GLY A 185 20.71 5.44 -10.25
C GLY A 185 21.02 5.62 -11.74
N GLU A 186 21.67 4.64 -12.37
CA GLU A 186 21.90 4.65 -13.81
C GLU A 186 20.59 4.60 -14.61
N ASN A 187 19.65 3.73 -14.23
CA ASN A 187 18.37 3.62 -14.92
C ASN A 187 17.49 4.88 -14.77
N LEU A 188 17.49 5.51 -13.59
CA LEU A 188 16.77 6.77 -13.37
C LEU A 188 17.35 7.89 -14.25
N ARG A 189 18.67 8.02 -14.30
CA ARG A 189 19.36 8.99 -15.17
C ARG A 189 19.03 8.77 -16.65
N ARG A 190 19.09 7.52 -17.13
CA ARG A 190 18.73 7.19 -18.53
C ARG A 190 17.29 7.55 -18.88
N ARG A 191 16.37 7.46 -17.91
CA ARG A 191 14.95 7.82 -18.09
C ARG A 191 14.67 9.31 -17.87
N GLY A 192 15.67 10.09 -17.46
CA GLY A 192 15.50 11.49 -17.10
C GLY A 192 14.60 11.68 -15.88
N LEU A 193 14.66 10.76 -14.92
CA LEU A 193 13.92 10.83 -13.65
C LEU A 193 14.80 11.45 -12.57
N SER A 194 14.23 12.35 -11.76
CA SER A 194 14.90 12.95 -10.60
C SER A 194 14.37 12.39 -9.29
N ILE A 195 15.21 12.37 -8.24
CA ILE A 195 14.73 12.03 -6.90
C ILE A 195 14.04 13.26 -6.30
N GLU A 196 12.81 13.09 -5.80
CA GLU A 196 12.13 14.12 -5.00
C GLU A 196 12.26 13.88 -3.50
N SER A 197 12.31 12.62 -3.09
CA SER A 197 12.38 12.22 -1.69
C SER A 197 13.17 10.94 -1.50
N MET A 198 13.88 10.87 -0.39
CA MET A 198 14.63 9.69 0.03
C MET A 198 14.28 9.28 1.46
N TYR A 199 14.08 7.98 1.65
CA TYR A 199 13.80 7.41 2.95
C TYR A 199 14.67 6.18 3.21
N ILE A 200 15.43 6.19 4.30
CA ILE A 200 16.20 5.03 4.76
C ILE A 200 15.56 4.52 6.04
N GLY A 201 15.04 3.30 6.01
CA GLY A 201 14.30 2.71 7.13
C GLY A 201 14.45 1.19 7.22
N GLY A 202 13.49 0.53 7.88
CA GLY A 202 13.37 -0.93 7.88
C GLY A 202 13.51 -1.52 9.29
N GLY A 203 14.68 -2.07 9.59
CA GLY A 203 15.02 -2.45 10.95
C GLY A 203 15.48 -1.22 11.73
N THR A 204 16.76 -0.93 11.67
CA THR A 204 17.36 0.24 12.32
C THR A 204 18.56 0.69 11.49
N PRO A 205 18.42 1.68 10.59
CA PRO A 205 19.54 2.19 9.79
C PRO A 205 20.76 2.60 10.64
N THR A 206 20.51 3.20 11.81
CA THR A 206 21.56 3.58 12.77
C THR A 206 22.26 2.40 13.45
N SER A 207 21.84 1.15 13.21
CA SER A 207 22.58 -0.04 13.67
C SER A 207 23.87 -0.27 12.89
N LEU A 208 23.97 0.25 11.66
CA LEU A 208 25.24 0.30 10.91
C LEU A 208 26.28 1.08 11.71
N ASP A 209 27.53 0.64 11.64
CA ASP A 209 28.63 1.41 12.21
C ASP A 209 28.85 2.73 11.42
N GLU A 210 29.71 3.60 11.94
CA GLU A 210 29.95 4.92 11.35
C GLU A 210 30.53 4.84 9.93
N SER A 211 31.42 3.87 9.67
CA SER A 211 32.07 3.67 8.36
C SER A 211 31.09 3.11 7.34
N GLN A 212 30.28 2.13 7.74
CA GLN A 212 29.21 1.56 6.91
C GLN A 212 28.16 2.60 6.53
N LEU A 213 27.75 3.43 7.50
CA LEU A 213 26.77 4.49 7.28
C LEU A 213 27.32 5.57 6.33
N GLU A 214 28.56 6.02 6.54
CA GLU A 214 29.23 6.99 5.67
C GLU A 214 29.34 6.47 4.23
N LYS A 215 29.87 5.25 4.03
CA LYS A 215 29.97 4.62 2.71
C LYS A 215 28.61 4.49 2.01
N LEU A 216 27.56 4.12 2.75
CA LEU A 216 26.22 4.02 2.21
C LEU A 216 25.72 5.37 1.70
N LEU A 217 25.83 6.42 2.52
CA LEU A 217 25.36 7.76 2.18
C LEU A 217 26.17 8.36 1.01
N ASP A 218 27.49 8.15 0.99
CA ASP A 218 28.34 8.54 -0.13
C ASP A 218 27.92 7.86 -1.44
N ARG A 219 27.60 6.56 -1.37
CA ARG A 219 27.17 5.79 -2.55
C ARG A 219 25.81 6.24 -3.07
N ILE A 220 24.90 6.57 -2.15
CA ILE A 220 23.59 7.14 -2.47
C ILE A 220 23.77 8.50 -3.17
N GLU A 221 24.56 9.41 -2.59
CA GLU A 221 24.81 10.74 -3.18
C GLU A 221 25.41 10.63 -4.58
N ALA A 222 26.42 9.77 -4.77
CA ALA A 222 27.05 9.56 -6.07
C ALA A 222 26.09 8.99 -7.14
N SER A 223 25.12 8.18 -6.72
CA SER A 223 24.21 7.48 -7.64
C SER A 223 22.98 8.29 -7.98
N PHE A 224 22.43 9.01 -7.00
CA PHE A 224 21.14 9.69 -7.12
C PHE A 224 21.24 11.21 -7.18
N GLY A 225 22.28 11.81 -6.58
CA GLY A 225 22.43 13.26 -6.43
C GLY A 225 21.32 13.85 -5.56
N LEU A 226 21.56 14.00 -4.26
CA LEU A 226 20.55 14.42 -3.29
C LEU A 226 20.46 15.94 -3.13
N LYS A 227 21.30 16.70 -3.82
CA LYS A 227 21.30 18.16 -3.72
C LYS A 227 19.94 18.74 -4.15
N GLY A 228 19.25 19.35 -3.19
CA GLY A 228 17.99 20.06 -3.44
C GLY A 228 16.76 19.16 -3.50
N ILE A 229 16.84 17.89 -3.04
CA ILE A 229 15.65 17.06 -2.86
C ILE A 229 14.73 17.63 -1.77
N GLY A 230 13.44 17.37 -1.90
CA GLY A 230 12.42 17.95 -1.01
C GLY A 230 12.40 17.31 0.38
N GLU A 231 12.75 16.03 0.48
CA GLU A 231 12.82 15.30 1.75
C GLU A 231 13.95 14.28 1.74
N PHE A 232 14.73 14.23 2.82
CA PHE A 232 15.66 13.14 3.08
C PHE A 232 15.56 12.70 4.54
N THR A 233 15.03 11.50 4.74
CA THR A 233 14.77 10.93 6.06
C THR A 233 15.61 9.68 6.30
N VAL A 234 16.24 9.60 7.47
CA VAL A 234 16.91 8.39 7.96
C VAL A 234 16.31 8.02 9.31
N GLU A 235 15.71 6.83 9.41
CA GLU A 235 15.14 6.34 10.67
C GLU A 235 16.23 6.10 11.71
N ALA A 236 16.01 6.65 12.91
CA ALA A 236 16.84 6.44 14.10
C ALA A 236 15.99 5.98 15.29
N GLY A 237 15.07 5.04 15.06
CA GLY A 237 14.06 4.60 16.03
C GLY A 237 14.60 3.87 17.27
N ARG A 238 15.90 3.56 17.33
CA ARG A 238 16.57 2.89 18.44
C ARG A 238 17.57 3.84 19.13
N PRO A 239 17.23 4.37 20.32
CA PRO A 239 18.07 5.32 21.04
C PRO A 239 19.49 4.83 21.36
N ASP A 240 19.66 3.52 21.49
CA ASP A 240 20.92 2.85 21.80
C ASP A 240 21.87 2.72 20.60
N THR A 241 21.46 3.17 19.40
CA THR A 241 22.22 2.93 18.15
C THR A 241 22.80 4.19 17.50
N PHE A 242 22.35 5.38 17.88
CA PHE A 242 22.89 6.63 17.33
C PHE A 242 23.89 7.28 18.29
N THR A 243 24.93 7.85 17.69
CA THR A 243 25.95 8.67 18.37
C THR A 243 25.92 10.07 17.78
N GLU A 244 26.51 11.05 18.48
CA GLU A 244 26.64 12.41 17.92
C GLU A 244 27.34 12.39 16.54
N LYS A 245 28.33 11.49 16.36
CA LYS A 245 29.04 11.34 15.09
C LYS A 245 28.14 10.78 13.98
N LYS A 246 27.34 9.73 14.24
CA LYS A 246 26.36 9.24 13.26
C LYS A 246 25.35 10.31 12.86
N LEU A 247 24.87 11.11 13.83
CA LEU A 247 23.95 12.22 13.57
C LEU A 247 24.60 13.31 12.70
N LYS A 248 25.89 13.61 12.90
CA LYS A 248 26.64 14.54 12.04
C LYS A 248 26.77 13.99 10.62
N ILE A 249 27.16 12.73 10.45
CA ILE A 249 27.24 12.07 9.14
C ILE A 249 25.89 12.15 8.39
N ILE A 250 24.79 11.80 9.07
CA ILE A 250 23.43 11.86 8.51
C ILE A 250 23.05 13.29 8.09
N LYS A 251 23.36 14.27 8.94
CA LYS A 251 23.07 15.69 8.67
C LYS A 251 23.91 16.25 7.52
N GLU A 252 25.19 15.87 7.44
CA GLU A 252 26.10 16.28 6.37
C GLU A 252 25.68 15.71 5.01
N ALA A 253 25.10 14.50 4.99
CA ALA A 253 24.47 13.93 3.81
C ALA A 253 23.15 14.63 3.40
N GLY A 254 22.64 15.55 4.23
CA GLY A 254 21.47 16.37 3.94
C GLY A 254 20.15 15.86 4.51
N ALA A 255 20.16 14.81 5.33
CA ALA A 255 18.96 14.33 6.00
C ALA A 255 18.59 15.21 7.21
N GLY A 256 17.30 15.51 7.37
CA GLY A 256 16.81 16.39 8.45
C GLY A 256 15.34 16.77 8.35
#